data_AF-A0A7V6D4W3-F1
#
_entry.id   AF-A0A7V6D4W3-F1
#
_cell.length_a   1.000
_cell.length_b   1.000
_cell.length_c   1.000
_cell.angle_alpha   90.00
_cell.angle_beta   90.00
_cell.angle_gamma   90.00
#
_symmetry.space_group_name_H-M   'P 1'
#
loop_
_entity.id
_entity.type
_entity.pdbx_description
1 polymer ?
#
loop_
_entity_poly.entity_id
_entity_poly.type
_entity_poly.pdbx_seq_one_letter_code
_entity_poly.pdbx_strand_id
1 'polypeptide(L)'
;MSQPIRLDQLTLAVVVVAAFAAMGYQRGILRELVATPFIIVGPLLAPWLAVALVPWVNRFYKLFMFARFGGLATDDFAAVMEKVRQVPALISTPSHLLRLGVIVCLAVIALGYLAGQWWVKKPADRITRLLGAVMGTVNGFLLVRILVDQVWPTQFVEIVVPMGSVAQLFQAQTAAVLVVAFMAIVVLALQRAQKK
;
A
#
# COMPACT_ATOMS: atom_id res chain seq x y z
N MET A 1 31.41 -10.87 12.53
CA MET A 1 31.55 -9.79 11.54
C MET A 1 30.24 -9.68 10.78
N SER A 2 29.41 -8.70 11.12
CA SER A 2 28.08 -8.49 10.51
C SER A 2 28.19 -7.46 9.39
N GLN A 3 27.89 -7.85 8.15
CA GLN A 3 27.75 -6.88 7.06
C GLN A 3 26.34 -6.28 7.10
N PRO A 4 26.20 -4.94 7.23
CA PRO A 4 24.90 -4.30 7.13
C PRO A 4 24.39 -4.45 5.69
N ILE A 5 23.28 -5.14 5.49
CA ILE A 5 22.56 -5.12 4.22
C ILE A 5 21.90 -3.74 4.13
N ARG A 6 22.60 -2.79 3.52
CA ARG A 6 22.05 -1.48 3.17
C ARG A 6 21.12 -1.67 1.97
N LEU A 7 19.82 -1.75 2.23
CA LEU A 7 18.83 -1.45 1.19
C LEU A 7 18.90 0.06 0.95
N ASP A 8 19.75 0.43 -0.01
CA ASP A 8 19.88 1.81 -0.44
C ASP A 8 18.53 2.28 -1.00
N GLN A 9 18.08 3.48 -0.60
CA GLN A 9 16.84 4.08 -1.10
C GLN A 9 16.85 4.13 -2.64
N LEU A 10 18.05 4.26 -3.23
CA LEU A 10 18.27 4.21 -4.65
C LEU A 10 17.94 2.82 -5.25
N THR A 11 18.31 1.73 -4.58
CA THR A 11 17.96 0.38 -5.04
C THR A 11 16.45 0.16 -5.04
N LEU A 12 15.77 0.56 -3.95
CA LEU A 12 14.31 0.46 -3.88
C LEU A 12 13.64 1.30 -4.97
N ALA A 13 14.12 2.54 -5.17
CA ALA A 13 13.64 3.44 -6.21
C ALA A 13 13.77 2.81 -7.60
N VAL A 14 14.95 2.28 -7.94
CA VAL A 14 15.21 1.62 -9.23
C VAL A 14 14.29 0.42 -9.43
N VAL A 15 14.10 -0.43 -8.42
CA VAL A 15 13.22 -1.60 -8.52
C VAL A 15 11.77 -1.19 -8.75
N VAL A 16 11.25 -0.21 -8.00
CA VAL A 16 9.87 0.26 -8.17
C VAL A 16 9.70 0.90 -9.55
N VAL A 17 10.61 1.79 -9.95
CA VAL A 17 10.57 2.44 -11.27
C VAL A 17 10.62 1.40 -12.40
N ALA A 18 11.52 0.41 -12.32
CA ALA A 18 11.62 -0.65 -13.31
C ALA A 18 10.34 -1.51 -13.37
N ALA A 19 9.76 -1.84 -12.21
CA ALA A 19 8.50 -2.59 -12.15
C ALA A 19 7.34 -1.80 -12.78
N PHE A 20 7.25 -0.50 -12.53
CA PHE A 20 6.24 0.34 -13.16
C PHE A 20 6.50 0.54 -14.66
N ALA A 21 7.75 0.63 -15.10
CA ALA A 21 8.09 0.66 -16.52
C ALA A 21 7.62 -0.63 -17.23
N ALA A 22 7.87 -1.79 -16.61
CA ALA A 22 7.40 -3.07 -17.13
C ALA A 22 5.86 -3.17 -17.16
N MET A 23 5.19 -2.72 -16.10
CA MET A 23 3.72 -2.66 -16.06
C MET A 23 3.15 -1.70 -17.13
N GLY A 24 3.74 -0.52 -17.25
CA GLY A 24 3.36 0.47 -18.25
C GLY A 24 3.55 -0.05 -19.66
N TYR A 25 4.63 -0.80 -19.93
CA TYR A 25 4.83 -1.46 -21.22
C TYR A 25 3.70 -2.43 -21.56
N GLN A 26 3.27 -3.24 -20.59
CA GLN A 26 2.20 -4.22 -20.79
C GLN A 26 0.83 -3.55 -20.97
N ARG A 27 0.61 -2.39 -20.35
CA ARG A 27 -0.70 -1.73 -20.28
C ARG A 27 -0.92 -0.67 -21.35
N GLY A 28 0.14 -0.05 -21.84
CA GLY A 28 0.11 1.06 -22.77
C GLY A 28 -0.19 2.40 -22.11
N ILE A 29 0.19 3.48 -22.80
CA ILE A 29 0.16 4.86 -22.26
C ILE A 29 -1.20 5.33 -21.76
N LEU A 30 -2.31 4.99 -22.44
CA LEU A 30 -3.64 5.48 -22.07
C LEU A 30 -4.05 5.04 -20.67
N ARG A 31 -3.70 3.81 -20.27
CA ARG A 31 -4.01 3.29 -18.93
C ARG A 31 -3.17 3.96 -17.86
N GLU A 32 -1.90 4.22 -18.15
CA GLU A 32 -1.01 4.94 -17.24
C GLU A 32 -1.44 6.40 -17.07
N LEU A 33 -1.91 7.07 -18.14
CA LEU A 33 -2.46 8.42 -18.07
C LEU A 33 -3.69 8.50 -17.17
N VAL A 34 -4.55 7.49 -17.17
CA VAL A 34 -5.70 7.43 -16.24
C VAL A 34 -5.25 7.24 -14.79
N ALA A 35 -4.19 6.48 -14.54
CA ALA A 35 -3.68 6.25 -13.18
C ALA A 35 -2.91 7.46 -12.62
N THR A 36 -2.26 8.25 -13.48
CA THR A 36 -1.44 9.42 -13.12
C THR A 36 -2.15 10.41 -12.19
N PRO A 37 -3.37 10.91 -12.47
CA PRO A 37 -4.06 11.83 -11.57
C PRO A 37 -4.32 11.22 -10.20
N PHE A 38 -4.55 9.90 -10.09
CA PHE A 38 -4.71 9.24 -8.78
C PHE A 38 -3.39 9.16 -8.01
N ILE A 39 -2.25 9.04 -8.70
CA ILE A 39 -0.92 9.10 -8.09
C ILE A 39 -0.63 10.50 -7.55
N ILE A 40 -1.05 11.55 -8.25
CA ILE A 40 -0.84 12.94 -7.83
C ILE A 40 -1.82 13.34 -6.73
N VAL A 41 -3.10 12.99 -6.86
CA VAL A 41 -4.19 13.42 -5.96
C VAL A 41 -4.29 12.53 -4.73
N GLY A 42 -3.93 11.25 -4.84
CA GLY A 42 -3.96 10.29 -3.73
C GLY A 42 -3.26 10.79 -2.46
N PRO A 43 -2.02 11.27 -2.53
CA PRO A 43 -1.29 11.80 -1.38
C PRO A 43 -1.92 13.06 -0.78
N LEU A 44 -2.58 13.87 -1.61
CA LEU A 44 -3.27 15.09 -1.16
C LEU A 44 -4.57 14.75 -0.41
N LEU A 45 -5.30 13.74 -0.88
CA LEU A 45 -6.57 13.32 -0.27
C LEU A 45 -6.39 12.36 0.91
N ALA A 46 -5.32 11.57 0.91
CA ALA A 46 -5.12 10.49 1.86
C ALA A 46 -5.11 10.92 3.34
N PRO A 47 -4.49 12.04 3.75
CA PRO A 47 -4.55 12.49 5.14
C PRO A 47 -5.97 12.79 5.59
N TRP A 48 -6.76 13.47 4.75
CA TRP A 48 -8.15 13.81 5.05
C TRP A 48 -9.04 12.57 5.11
N LEU A 49 -8.92 11.69 4.11
CA LEU A 49 -9.63 10.41 4.07
C LEU A 49 -9.25 9.52 5.26
N ALA A 50 -7.98 9.47 5.66
CA ALA A 50 -7.54 8.67 6.80
C ALA A 50 -8.22 9.13 8.09
N VAL A 51 -8.26 10.44 8.35
CA VAL A 51 -8.96 11.01 9.51
C VAL A 51 -10.45 10.66 9.47
N ALA A 52 -11.10 10.81 8.32
CA ALA A 52 -12.51 10.46 8.15
C ALA A 52 -12.79 8.96 8.33
N LEU A 53 -11.83 8.10 7.99
CA LEU A 53 -11.94 6.64 8.08
C LEU A 53 -11.62 6.07 9.47
N VAL A 54 -10.93 6.80 10.35
CA VAL A 54 -10.61 6.35 11.73
C VAL A 54 -11.81 5.72 12.46
N PRO A 55 -12.99 6.36 12.57
CA PRO A 55 -14.12 5.78 13.29
C PRO A 55 -14.61 4.48 12.64
N TRP A 56 -14.61 4.40 11.32
CA TRP A 56 -15.03 3.21 10.58
C TRP A 56 -14.05 2.06 10.78
N VAL A 57 -12.75 2.31 10.63
CA VAL A 57 -11.71 1.29 10.86
C VAL A 57 -11.78 0.74 12.28
N ASN A 58 -11.93 1.61 13.28
CA ASN A 58 -12.05 1.19 14.68
C ASN A 58 -13.34 0.40 14.95
N ARG A 59 -14.47 0.76 14.32
CA ARG A 59 -15.73 0.00 14.41
C ARG A 59 -15.60 -1.39 13.79
N PHE A 60 -15.09 -1.48 12.57
CA PHE A 60 -14.88 -2.77 11.91
C PHE A 60 -13.89 -3.65 12.66
N TYR A 61 -12.84 -3.06 13.23
CA TYR A 61 -11.91 -3.78 14.09
C TYR A 61 -12.61 -4.35 15.34
N LYS A 62 -13.45 -3.56 16.03
CA LYS A 62 -14.22 -4.05 17.19
C LYS A 62 -15.24 -5.12 16.81
N LEU A 63 -15.90 -4.99 15.66
CA LEU A 63 -16.80 -6.02 15.12
C LEU A 63 -16.06 -7.32 14.81
N PHE A 64 -14.87 -7.21 14.22
CA PHE A 64 -14.02 -8.36 13.96
C PHE A 64 -13.57 -9.03 15.27
N MET A 65 -13.16 -8.26 16.27
CA MET A 65 -12.79 -8.78 17.59
C MET A 65 -13.97 -9.41 18.31
N PHE A 66 -15.17 -8.84 18.18
CA PHE A 66 -16.41 -9.42 18.69
C PHE A 66 -16.69 -10.79 18.07
N ALA A 67 -16.59 -10.92 16.74
CA ALA A 67 -16.74 -12.20 16.05
C ALA A 67 -15.66 -13.20 16.49
N ARG A 68 -14.40 -12.75 16.62
CA ARG A 68 -13.26 -13.58 17.06
C ARG A 68 -13.43 -14.11 18.49
N PHE A 69 -14.01 -13.33 19.39
CA PHE A 69 -14.27 -13.76 20.77
C PHE A 69 -15.53 -14.64 20.91
N GLY A 70 -16.13 -15.08 19.80
CA GLY A 70 -17.29 -15.98 19.82
C GLY A 70 -18.62 -15.26 19.98
N GLY A 71 -18.68 -13.93 19.79
CA GLY A 71 -19.91 -13.15 19.95
C GLY A 71 -21.05 -13.54 18.99
N LEU A 72 -20.75 -14.31 17.93
CA LEU A 72 -21.73 -14.85 16.99
C LEU A 72 -22.25 -16.25 17.36
N ALA A 73 -21.63 -16.92 18.32
CA ALA A 73 -21.88 -18.34 18.61
C ALA A 73 -22.02 -18.67 20.11
N THR A 74 -21.86 -17.68 20.99
CA THR A 74 -21.96 -17.86 22.44
C THR A 74 -23.32 -17.40 22.97
N ASP A 75 -23.82 -18.07 23.99
CA ASP A 75 -25.04 -17.66 24.72
C ASP A 75 -24.75 -16.52 25.71
N ASP A 76 -23.50 -16.39 26.18
CA ASP A 76 -23.06 -15.31 27.08
C ASP A 76 -22.50 -14.10 26.31
N PHE A 77 -23.42 -13.32 25.73
CA PHE A 77 -23.09 -12.10 25.00
C PHE A 77 -22.44 -11.02 25.90
N ALA A 78 -22.80 -10.98 27.19
CA ALA A 78 -22.32 -9.98 28.13
C ALA A 78 -20.82 -10.12 28.38
N ALA A 79 -20.35 -11.36 28.63
CA ALA A 79 -18.92 -11.64 28.83
C ALA A 79 -18.08 -11.32 27.59
N VAL A 80 -18.59 -11.57 26.38
CA VAL A 80 -17.89 -11.20 25.13
C VAL A 80 -17.85 -9.70 24.94
N MET A 81 -18.96 -9.00 25.21
CA MET A 81 -19.01 -7.55 25.08
C MET A 81 -18.04 -6.85 26.03
N GLU A 82 -17.87 -7.36 27.25
CA GLU A 82 -16.88 -6.85 28.20
C GLU A 82 -15.46 -6.99 27.66
N LYS A 83 -15.10 -8.18 27.12
CA LYS A 83 -13.81 -8.40 26.46
C LYS A 83 -13.57 -7.44 25.30
N VAL A 84 -14.58 -7.20 24.46
CA VAL A 84 -14.48 -6.26 23.32
C VAL A 84 -14.30 -4.81 23.79
N ARG A 85 -14.95 -4.40 24.89
CA ARG A 85 -14.79 -3.05 25.45
C ARG A 85 -13.37 -2.79 25.94
N GLN A 86 -12.70 -3.81 26.46
CA GLN A 86 -11.31 -3.73 26.90
C GLN A 86 -10.30 -3.68 25.74
N VAL A 87 -10.72 -4.01 24.51
CA VAL A 87 -9.82 -3.93 23.35
C VAL A 87 -9.55 -2.46 22.98
N PRO A 88 -8.28 -2.01 22.97
CA PRO A 88 -7.93 -0.66 22.57
C PRO A 88 -8.29 -0.41 21.10
N ALA A 89 -8.58 0.84 20.76
CA ALA A 89 -8.82 1.22 19.37
C ALA A 89 -7.58 0.91 18.50
N LEU A 90 -7.82 0.36 17.31
CA LEU A 90 -6.75 0.00 16.37
C LEU A 90 -5.94 1.23 15.97
N ILE A 91 -6.64 2.33 15.67
CA ILE A 91 -6.04 3.62 15.35
C ILE A 91 -6.27 4.55 16.54
N SER A 92 -5.21 4.77 17.31
CA SER A 92 -5.21 5.55 18.55
C SER A 92 -4.03 6.51 18.67
N THR A 93 -2.97 6.32 17.88
CA THR A 93 -1.75 7.13 17.92
C THR A 93 -1.52 7.86 16.59
N PRO A 94 -0.74 8.97 16.58
CA PRO A 94 -0.38 9.67 15.35
C PRO A 94 0.35 8.78 14.33
N SER A 95 1.17 7.83 14.80
CA SER A 95 1.87 6.89 13.92
C SER A 95 0.91 5.91 13.24
N HIS A 96 -0.16 5.48 13.93
CA HIS A 96 -1.20 4.64 13.33
C HIS A 96 -1.99 5.40 12.27
N LEU A 97 -2.25 6.69 12.52
CA LEU A 97 -2.92 7.57 11.55
C LEU A 97 -2.07 7.75 10.28
N LEU A 98 -0.76 7.93 10.43
CA LEU A 98 0.15 8.03 9.28
C LEU A 98 0.14 6.74 8.45
N ARG A 99 0.21 5.57 9.11
CA ARG A 99 0.12 4.26 8.42
C ARG A 99 -1.21 4.09 7.70
N LEU A 100 -2.32 4.47 8.33
CA LEU A 100 -3.64 4.48 7.68
C LEU A 100 -3.65 5.41 6.46
N GLY A 101 -3.04 6.59 6.57
CA GLY A 101 -2.84 7.52 5.45
C GLY A 101 -2.11 6.89 4.28
N VAL A 102 -0.99 6.21 4.52
CA VAL A 102 -0.24 5.50 3.47
C VAL A 102 -1.10 4.40 2.83
N ILE A 103 -1.82 3.61 3.63
CA ILE A 103 -2.72 2.56 3.12
C ILE A 103 -3.82 3.16 2.24
N VAL A 104 -4.44 4.26 2.69
CA VAL A 104 -5.48 4.96 1.94
C VAL A 104 -4.92 5.56 0.65
N CYS A 105 -3.74 6.15 0.69
CA CYS A 105 -3.05 6.67 -0.51
C CYS A 105 -2.83 5.55 -1.53
N LEU A 106 -2.26 4.42 -1.10
CA LEU A 106 -2.05 3.26 -1.95
C LEU A 106 -3.38 2.71 -2.51
N ALA A 107 -4.44 2.69 -1.70
CA ALA A 107 -5.77 2.27 -2.14
C ALA A 107 -6.33 3.19 -3.24
N VAL A 108 -6.19 4.52 -3.10
CA VAL A 108 -6.60 5.48 -4.13
C VAL A 108 -5.82 5.28 -5.43
N ILE A 109 -4.50 5.05 -5.33
CA ILE A 109 -3.65 4.77 -6.51
C ILE A 109 -4.06 3.46 -7.19
N ALA A 110 -4.32 2.40 -6.41
CA ALA A 110 -4.84 1.15 -6.95
C ALA A 110 -6.19 1.34 -7.65
N LEU A 111 -7.10 2.15 -7.09
CA LEU A 111 -8.36 2.48 -7.74
C LEU A 111 -8.15 3.18 -9.08
N GLY A 112 -7.18 4.09 -9.18
CA GLY A 112 -6.81 4.71 -10.45
C GLY A 112 -6.32 3.70 -11.49
N TYR A 113 -5.50 2.74 -11.05
CA TYR A 113 -5.07 1.65 -11.91
C TYR A 113 -6.22 0.72 -12.33
N LEU A 114 -7.17 0.42 -11.45
CA LEU A 114 -8.36 -0.36 -11.80
C LEU A 114 -9.28 0.40 -12.76
N ALA A 115 -9.49 1.69 -12.52
CA ALA A 115 -10.28 2.57 -13.39
C ALA A 115 -9.69 2.63 -14.80
N GLY A 116 -8.37 2.78 -14.93
CA GLY A 116 -7.69 2.75 -16.22
C GLY A 116 -7.91 1.45 -16.98
N GLN A 117 -7.98 0.31 -16.27
CA GLN A 117 -8.27 -0.97 -16.89
C GLN A 117 -9.73 -1.12 -17.34
N TRP A 118 -10.68 -0.60 -16.57
CA TRP A 118 -12.11 -0.66 -16.92
C TRP A 118 -12.48 0.28 -18.07
N TRP A 119 -11.88 1.48 -18.13
CA TRP A 119 -12.20 2.47 -19.15
C TRP A 119 -11.47 2.23 -20.48
N VAL A 120 -10.22 1.77 -20.45
CA VAL A 120 -9.43 1.55 -21.66
C VAL A 120 -9.47 0.08 -22.08
N LYS A 121 -10.38 -0.24 -23.00
CA LYS A 121 -10.62 -1.63 -23.47
C LYS A 121 -9.72 -2.09 -24.62
N LYS A 122 -9.07 -1.17 -25.35
CA LYS A 122 -8.27 -1.53 -26.53
C LYS A 122 -6.88 -2.05 -26.14
N PRO A 123 -6.40 -3.12 -26.81
CA PRO A 123 -5.01 -3.57 -26.66
C PRO A 123 -4.06 -2.51 -27.22
N ALA A 124 -2.95 -2.29 -26.52
CA ALA A 124 -1.92 -1.35 -26.92
C ALA A 124 -1.08 -1.91 -28.08
N ASP A 125 -0.90 -1.13 -29.14
CA ASP A 125 0.08 -1.34 -30.20
C ASP A 125 1.52 -1.13 -29.69
N ARG A 126 2.53 -1.49 -30.50
CA ARG A 126 3.95 -1.46 -30.04
C ARG A 126 4.40 -0.06 -29.60
N ILE A 127 3.94 0.99 -30.29
CA ILE A 127 4.33 2.37 -29.96
C ILE A 127 3.66 2.79 -28.65
N THR A 128 2.36 2.53 -28.48
CA THR A 128 1.67 2.86 -27.23
C THR A 128 2.16 2.05 -26.03
N ARG A 129 2.67 0.82 -26.24
CA ARG A 129 3.38 0.06 -25.20
C ARG A 129 4.70 0.71 -24.80
N LEU A 130 5.53 1.12 -25.77
CA LEU A 130 6.78 1.83 -25.47
C LEU A 130 6.51 3.13 -24.69
N LEU A 131 5.54 3.93 -25.15
CA LEU A 131 5.09 5.12 -24.44
C LEU A 131 4.50 4.80 -23.06
N GLY A 132 3.82 3.66 -22.94
CA GLY A 132 3.37 3.12 -21.68
C GLY A 132 4.52 2.83 -20.73
N ALA A 133 5.64 2.29 -21.20
CA ALA A 133 6.82 2.05 -20.37
C ALA A 133 7.43 3.36 -19.85
N VAL A 134 7.52 4.39 -20.70
CA VAL A 134 7.98 5.72 -20.29
C VAL A 134 7.04 6.30 -19.24
N MET A 135 5.73 6.26 -19.47
CA MET A 135 4.75 6.78 -18.52
C MET A 135 4.72 5.98 -17.21
N GLY A 136 4.89 4.67 -17.29
CA GLY A 136 5.08 3.80 -16.14
C GLY A 136 6.32 4.21 -15.33
N THR A 137 7.44 4.49 -16.00
CA THR A 137 8.66 5.00 -15.34
C THR A 137 8.38 6.30 -14.58
N VAL A 138 7.67 7.25 -15.21
CA VAL A 138 7.25 8.51 -14.58
C VAL A 138 6.36 8.24 -13.36
N ASN A 139 5.34 7.40 -13.50
CA ASN A 139 4.42 7.03 -12.41
C ASN A 139 5.14 6.34 -11.25
N GLY A 140 6.06 5.41 -11.54
CA GLY A 140 6.88 4.74 -10.54
C GLY A 140 7.81 5.72 -9.83
N PHE A 141 8.41 6.66 -10.56
CA PHE A 141 9.27 7.69 -9.96
C PHE A 141 8.47 8.63 -9.04
N LEU A 142 7.29 9.09 -9.48
CA LEU A 142 6.39 9.90 -8.66
C LEU A 142 6.00 9.16 -7.37
N LEU A 143 5.60 7.89 -7.50
CA LEU A 143 5.21 7.06 -6.37
C LEU A 143 6.35 6.87 -5.37
N VAL A 144 7.58 6.62 -5.84
CA VAL A 144 8.77 6.53 -4.99
C VAL A 144 9.01 7.85 -4.27
N ARG A 145 9.03 8.98 -4.98
CA ARG A 145 9.22 10.33 -4.40
C ARG A 145 8.22 10.59 -3.27
N ILE A 146 6.94 10.35 -3.55
CA ILE A 146 5.85 10.57 -2.60
C ILE A 146 6.00 9.66 -1.37
N LEU A 147 6.19 8.35 -1.58
CA LEU A 147 6.15 7.39 -0.48
C LEU A 147 7.44 7.37 0.34
N VAL A 148 8.60 7.52 -0.30
CA VAL A 148 9.89 7.55 0.41
C VAL A 148 9.95 8.75 1.34
N ASP A 149 9.57 9.94 0.89
CA ASP A 149 9.56 11.15 1.73
C ASP A 149 8.59 11.01 2.91
N GLN A 150 7.48 10.28 2.73
CA GLN A 150 6.45 10.11 3.76
C GLN A 150 6.75 8.97 4.75
N VAL A 151 7.45 7.91 4.31
CA VAL A 151 7.70 6.70 5.10
C VAL A 151 9.11 6.68 5.70
N TRP A 152 10.10 7.20 4.99
CA TRP A 152 11.51 7.25 5.39
C TRP A 152 12.06 8.67 5.34
N PRO A 153 11.70 9.52 6.33
CA PRO A 153 12.27 10.85 6.44
C PRO A 153 13.78 10.85 6.75
N THR A 154 14.35 9.70 7.15
CA THR A 154 15.78 9.51 7.41
C THR A 154 16.47 8.77 6.26
N GLN A 155 17.56 9.35 5.74
CA GLN A 155 18.29 8.89 4.55
C GLN A 155 19.04 7.54 4.72
N PHE A 156 19.13 7.01 5.94
CA PHE A 156 19.82 5.76 6.23
C PHE A 156 19.07 4.98 7.32
N VAL A 157 18.75 3.71 7.05
CA VAL A 157 18.32 2.75 8.08
C VAL A 157 19.52 1.86 8.38
N GLU A 158 20.16 2.07 9.53
CA GLU A 158 21.14 1.13 10.05
C GLU A 158 20.37 -0.10 10.58
N ILE A 159 20.26 -1.14 9.75
CA ILE A 159 19.71 -2.42 10.17
C ILE A 159 20.77 -3.12 11.02
N VAL A 160 20.89 -2.74 12.29
CA VAL A 160 21.57 -3.57 13.29
C VAL A 160 20.60 -4.71 13.56
N VAL A 161 20.85 -5.90 13.01
CA VAL A 161 20.01 -7.09 13.24
C VAL A 161 20.26 -7.58 14.67
N PRO A 162 19.37 -7.32 15.65
CA PRO A 162 19.50 -7.91 16.96
C PRO A 162 18.86 -9.29 16.85
N MET A 163 19.63 -10.35 17.09
CA MET A 163 19.15 -11.75 17.04
C MET A 163 18.01 -12.06 18.05
N GLY A 164 17.43 -11.04 18.71
CA GLY A 164 16.44 -11.17 19.77
C GLY A 164 14.98 -10.94 19.40
N SER A 165 14.61 -10.27 18.30
CA SER A 165 13.18 -10.02 18.02
C SER A 165 12.87 -9.74 16.55
N VAL A 166 12.49 -10.78 15.82
CA VAL A 166 11.90 -10.69 14.47
C VAL A 166 10.73 -9.69 14.43
N ALA A 167 9.99 -9.52 15.53
CA ALA A 167 8.86 -8.59 15.65
C ALA A 167 9.23 -7.10 15.51
N GLN A 168 10.43 -6.67 15.93
CA GLN A 168 10.86 -5.27 15.82
C GLN A 168 11.26 -4.89 14.39
N LEU A 169 11.83 -5.83 13.63
CA LEU A 169 12.10 -5.66 12.20
C LEU A 169 10.80 -5.47 11.41
N PHE A 170 9.74 -6.22 11.74
CA PHE A 170 8.43 -6.03 11.13
C PHE A 170 7.81 -4.66 11.48
N GLN A 171 7.96 -4.16 12.71
CA GLN A 171 7.44 -2.83 13.07
C GLN A 171 8.16 -1.69 12.34
N ALA A 172 9.48 -1.76 12.17
CA ALA A 172 10.25 -0.76 11.44
C ALA A 172 10.06 -0.83 9.92
N GLN A 173 9.79 -2.02 9.38
CA GLN A 173 9.67 -2.26 7.93
C GLN A 173 8.23 -2.46 7.44
N THR A 174 7.23 -2.24 8.29
CA THR A 174 5.81 -2.43 7.93
C THR A 174 5.45 -1.71 6.63
N ALA A 175 5.98 -0.52 6.40
CA ALA A 175 5.71 0.23 5.19
C ALA A 175 6.44 -0.33 3.95
N ALA A 176 7.69 -0.81 4.09
CA ALA A 176 8.39 -1.53 3.02
C ALA A 176 7.61 -2.78 2.60
N VAL A 177 7.19 -3.56 3.60
CA VAL A 177 6.39 -4.78 3.42
C VAL A 177 5.05 -4.43 2.79
N LEU A 178 4.40 -3.34 3.18
CA LEU A 178 3.15 -2.86 2.56
C LEU A 178 3.36 -2.44 1.11
N VAL A 179 4.45 -1.74 0.77
CA VAL A 179 4.76 -1.35 -0.62
C VAL A 179 5.04 -2.59 -1.47
N VAL A 180 5.84 -3.54 -0.98
CA VAL A 180 6.13 -4.80 -1.69
C VAL A 180 4.87 -5.66 -1.82
N ALA A 181 4.07 -5.79 -0.76
CA ALA A 181 2.81 -6.51 -0.78
C ALA A 181 1.80 -5.86 -1.73
N PHE A 182 1.73 -4.52 -1.74
CA PHE A 182 0.92 -3.76 -2.68
C PHE A 182 1.35 -4.04 -4.12
N MET A 183 2.65 -3.98 -4.41
CA MET A 183 3.20 -4.33 -5.72
C MET A 183 2.83 -5.77 -6.13
N ALA A 184 2.97 -6.74 -5.20
CA ALA A 184 2.60 -8.12 -5.46
C ALA A 184 1.09 -8.27 -5.72
N ILE A 185 0.23 -7.58 -4.96
CA ILE A 185 -1.23 -7.60 -5.13
C ILE A 185 -1.62 -6.97 -6.46
N VAL A 186 -1.05 -5.82 -6.81
CA VAL A 186 -1.30 -5.16 -8.10
C VAL A 186 -0.90 -6.09 -9.25
N VAL A 187 0.30 -6.68 -9.20
CA VAL A 187 0.76 -7.64 -10.21
C VAL A 187 -0.18 -8.85 -10.31
N LEU A 188 -0.56 -9.46 -9.19
CA LEU A 188 -1.46 -10.62 -9.17
C LEU A 188 -2.87 -10.30 -9.68
N ALA A 189 -3.42 -9.15 -9.28
CA ALA A 189 -4.72 -8.68 -9.73
C ALA A 189 -4.71 -8.44 -11.25
N LEU A 190 -3.64 -7.85 -11.76
CA LEU A 190 -3.46 -7.61 -13.20
C LEU A 190 -3.29 -8.92 -13.98
N GLN A 191 -2.51 -9.89 -13.49
CA GLN A 191 -2.36 -11.20 -14.13
C GLN A 191 -3.67 -11.98 -14.21
N ARG A 192 -4.48 -11.96 -13.15
CA ARG A 192 -5.80 -12.62 -13.14
C ARG A 192 -6.79 -11.95 -14.08
N ALA A 193 -6.70 -10.62 -14.23
CA ALA A 193 -7.55 -9.87 -15.14
C ALA A 193 -7.18 -10.03 -16.62
N GLN A 194 -5.98 -10.54 -16.94
CA GLN A 194 -5.56 -10.86 -18.32
C GLN A 194 -5.97 -12.28 -18.79
N LYS A 195 -6.39 -13.16 -17.86
CA LYS A 195 -6.85 -14.53 -18.18
C LYS A 195 -8.36 -14.64 -18.44
N LYS A 196 -9.09 -13.53 -18.44
CA LYS A 196 -10.49 -13.42 -18.87
C LYS A 196 -10.57 -12.70 -20.20
#